data_AF-A0A6P2D6P2-F1
#
_entry.id   AF-A0A6P2D6P2-F1
#
_cell.length_a   1.000
_cell.length_b   1.000
_cell.length_c   1.000
_cell.angle_alpha   90.00
_cell.angle_beta   90.00
_cell.angle_gamma   90.00
#
_symmetry.space_group_name_H-M   'P 1'
#
loop_
_entity.id
_entity.type
_entity.pdbx_description
1 polymer ?
#
loop_
_entity_poly.entity_id
_entity_poly.type
_entity_poly.pdbx_seq_one_letter_code
_entity_poly.pdbx_strand_id
1 'polypeptide(L)'
;MNPDRPEHVTLIPFAAAFVPFAVLVSAALVVPEFGRELDLGRTRLTIWATTILLLPAVVLYPFRSVGRTTANLAHLYWTVALAAYLFHVWWAVAVVFDGITETVRGQGTLIAGVNFFLTGVWGIDAALLWAVPRPGPILVGTRLVARVFIFLVFAYTLLVLRGGAAQVLGAVFTVLAVVALTARMLAHSPAPEPAPAPPARHA
;
A
#
# COMPACT_ATOMS: atom_id res chain seq x y z
N MET A 1 -11.39 12.42 -16.46
CA MET A 1 -10.66 11.17 -16.11
C MET A 1 -11.16 10.73 -14.74
N ASN A 2 -11.48 9.45 -14.55
CA ASN A 2 -11.82 8.94 -13.23
C ASN A 2 -10.53 8.44 -12.56
N PRO A 3 -9.95 9.16 -11.58
CA PRO A 3 -8.69 8.77 -10.96
C PRO A 3 -8.81 7.54 -10.05
N ASP A 4 -10.04 7.13 -9.72
CA ASP A 4 -10.31 6.03 -8.80
C ASP A 4 -10.47 4.68 -9.53
N ARG A 5 -10.09 4.60 -10.81
CA ARG A 5 -10.01 3.35 -11.56
C ARG A 5 -8.77 3.29 -12.46
N PRO A 6 -8.21 2.11 -12.70
CA PRO A 6 -7.23 1.90 -13.75
C PRO A 6 -7.88 2.13 -15.13
N GLU A 7 -7.24 2.90 -16.00
CA GLU A 7 -7.70 3.14 -17.38
C GLU A 7 -6.53 3.01 -18.35
N HIS A 8 -6.69 2.25 -19.43
CA HIS A 8 -5.68 2.13 -20.50
C HIS A 8 -4.27 1.82 -19.96
N VAL A 9 -4.14 0.79 -19.12
CA VAL A 9 -2.84 0.34 -18.61
C VAL A 9 -1.99 -0.11 -19.80
N THR A 10 -0.95 0.67 -20.12
CA THR A 10 -0.01 0.32 -21.19
C THR A 10 1.07 -0.62 -20.65
N LEU A 11 1.92 -1.14 -21.54
CA LEU A 11 3.02 -2.02 -21.17
C LEU A 11 3.99 -1.36 -20.19
N ILE A 12 4.23 -0.05 -20.30
CA ILE A 12 5.22 0.65 -19.47
C ILE A 12 4.82 0.68 -17.98
N PRO A 13 3.63 1.19 -17.57
CA PRO A 13 3.21 1.15 -16.17
C PRO A 13 3.07 -0.27 -15.63
N PHE A 14 2.62 -1.21 -16.47
CA PHE A 14 2.54 -2.62 -16.08
C PHE A 14 3.93 -3.18 -15.74
N ALA A 15 4.90 -3.04 -16.65
CA ALA A 15 6.27 -3.50 -16.44
C ALA A 15 6.92 -2.78 -15.24
N ALA A 16 6.66 -1.48 -15.08
CA ALA A 16 7.19 -0.69 -13.98
C ALA A 16 6.74 -1.19 -12.59
N ALA A 17 5.57 -1.82 -12.47
CA ALA A 17 5.11 -2.44 -11.23
C ALA A 17 5.46 -3.94 -11.15
N PHE A 18 5.31 -4.66 -12.26
CA PHE A 18 5.45 -6.12 -12.30
C PHE A 18 6.91 -6.59 -12.22
N VAL A 19 7.85 -5.91 -12.86
CA VAL A 19 9.28 -6.30 -12.83
C VAL A 19 9.85 -6.19 -11.41
N PRO A 20 9.68 -5.08 -10.66
CA PRO A 20 10.08 -5.04 -9.25
C PRO A 20 9.41 -6.12 -8.41
N PHE A 21 8.13 -6.39 -8.64
CA PHE A 21 7.42 -7.47 -7.95
C PHE A 21 8.08 -8.83 -8.18
N ALA A 22 8.31 -9.20 -9.45
CA ALA A 22 8.92 -10.47 -9.80
C ALA A 22 10.32 -10.60 -9.19
N VAL A 23 11.16 -9.58 -9.32
CA VAL A 23 12.53 -9.57 -8.77
C VAL A 23 12.51 -9.72 -7.24
N LEU A 24 11.70 -8.92 -6.54
CA LEU A 24 11.67 -8.91 -5.07
C LEU A 24 11.10 -10.21 -4.51
N VAL A 25 10.03 -10.74 -5.10
CA VAL A 25 9.45 -12.02 -4.65
C VAL A 25 10.40 -13.18 -4.95
N SER A 26 11.00 -13.24 -6.14
CA SER A 26 12.01 -14.26 -6.45
C SER A 26 13.19 -14.21 -5.48
N ALA A 27 13.72 -13.01 -5.21
CA ALA A 27 14.78 -12.83 -4.22
C ALA A 27 14.34 -13.28 -2.81
N ALA A 28 13.11 -12.94 -2.40
CA ALA A 28 12.56 -13.35 -1.11
C ALA A 28 12.42 -14.88 -0.96
N LEU A 29 12.25 -15.61 -2.06
CA LEU A 29 12.15 -17.07 -2.06
C LEU A 29 13.52 -17.77 -2.15
N VAL A 30 14.47 -17.17 -2.87
CA VAL A 30 15.80 -17.77 -3.16
C VAL A 30 16.86 -17.40 -2.12
N VAL A 31 16.93 -16.15 -1.66
CA VAL A 31 17.98 -15.71 -0.73
C VAL A 31 18.00 -16.51 0.58
N PRO A 32 16.86 -16.88 1.19
CA PRO A 32 16.85 -17.69 2.40
C PRO A 32 17.47 -19.09 2.27
N GLU A 33 17.63 -19.63 1.04
CA GLU A 33 18.31 -20.91 0.79
C GLU A 33 19.78 -20.92 1.24
N PHE A 34 20.39 -19.73 1.34
CA PHE A 34 21.77 -19.57 1.82
C PHE A 34 21.85 -19.40 3.34
N GLY A 35 20.71 -19.39 4.05
CA GLY A 35 20.61 -19.20 5.50
C GLY A 35 20.35 -20.49 6.27
N ARG A 36 20.28 -20.38 7.61
CA ARG A 36 19.92 -21.51 8.50
C ARG A 36 18.42 -21.67 8.73
N GLU A 37 17.65 -20.61 8.49
CA GLU A 37 16.21 -20.54 8.81
C GLU A 37 15.44 -20.24 7.52
N LEU A 38 15.27 -21.25 6.67
CA LEU A 38 14.67 -21.11 5.35
C LEU A 38 13.28 -20.45 5.41
N ASP A 39 12.37 -21.03 6.19
CA ASP A 39 10.97 -20.60 6.21
C ASP A 39 10.78 -19.25 6.91
N LEU A 40 11.50 -19.01 8.01
CA LEU A 40 11.47 -17.70 8.67
C LEU A 40 12.12 -16.62 7.80
N GLY A 41 13.19 -16.96 7.07
CA GLY A 41 13.83 -16.09 6.09
C GLY A 41 12.89 -15.70 4.95
N ARG A 42 12.17 -16.67 4.37
CA ARG A 42 11.15 -16.42 3.32
C ARG A 42 10.00 -15.57 3.86
N THR A 43 9.51 -15.88 5.05
CA THR A 43 8.46 -15.10 5.72
C THR A 43 8.91 -13.65 5.95
N ARG A 44 10.16 -13.44 6.40
CA ARG A 44 10.73 -12.11 6.62
C ARG A 44 10.93 -11.34 5.32
N LEU A 45 11.51 -11.96 4.29
CA LEU A 45 11.81 -11.24 3.04
C LEU A 45 10.56 -10.99 2.19
N THR A 46 9.53 -11.82 2.26
CA THR A 46 8.25 -11.57 1.58
C THR A 46 7.50 -10.38 2.16
N ILE A 47 7.54 -10.15 3.49
CA ILE A 47 6.96 -8.92 4.06
C ILE A 47 7.78 -7.68 3.71
N TRP A 48 9.11 -7.79 3.61
CA TRP A 48 9.95 -6.68 3.13
C TRP A 48 9.64 -6.34 1.66
N ALA A 49 9.54 -7.35 0.78
CA ALA A 49 9.13 -7.17 -0.60
C ALA A 49 7.76 -6.48 -0.70
N THR A 50 6.79 -6.92 0.11
CA THR A 50 5.47 -6.29 0.22
C THR A 50 5.57 -4.81 0.58
N THR A 51 6.32 -4.46 1.63
CA THR A 51 6.47 -3.07 2.06
C THR A 51 7.14 -2.19 1.00
N ILE A 52 8.20 -2.70 0.35
CA ILE A 52 8.90 -1.98 -0.71
C ILE A 52 7.97 -1.71 -1.90
N LEU A 53 7.11 -2.66 -2.28
CA LEU A 53 6.13 -2.49 -3.36
C LEU A 53 4.93 -1.63 -2.94
N LEU A 54 4.53 -1.68 -1.67
CA LEU A 54 3.44 -0.88 -1.13
C LEU A 54 3.82 0.61 -1.06
N LEU A 55 5.10 0.92 -0.83
CA LEU A 55 5.60 2.28 -0.70
C LEU A 55 5.24 3.18 -1.91
N PRO A 56 5.55 2.81 -3.18
CA PRO A 56 5.09 3.57 -4.34
C PRO A 56 3.57 3.72 -4.42
N ALA A 57 2.81 2.69 -4.04
CA ALA A 57 1.34 2.77 -4.06
C ALA A 57 0.83 3.87 -3.13
N VAL A 58 1.34 3.92 -1.89
CA VAL A 58 0.94 4.90 -0.89
C VAL A 58 1.43 6.30 -1.25
N VAL A 59 2.68 6.43 -1.72
CA VAL A 59 3.28 7.73 -2.08
C VAL A 59 2.63 8.35 -3.32
N LEU A 60 2.26 7.55 -4.32
CA LEU A 60 1.64 8.06 -5.56
C LEU A 60 0.14 8.33 -5.39
N TYR A 61 -0.54 7.69 -4.42
CA TYR A 61 -1.98 7.79 -4.27
C TYR A 61 -2.53 9.22 -4.02
N PRO A 62 -1.89 10.08 -3.20
CA PRO A 62 -2.27 11.49 -3.09
C PRO A 62 -2.28 12.22 -4.44
N PHE A 63 -1.42 11.81 -5.38
CA PHE A 63 -1.25 12.45 -6.69
C PHE A 63 -2.04 11.75 -7.82
N ARG A 64 -2.94 10.81 -7.50
CA ARG A 64 -3.70 10.05 -8.52
C ARG A 64 -4.54 10.91 -9.47
N SER A 65 -4.94 12.11 -9.05
CA SER A 65 -5.70 13.04 -9.89
C SER A 65 -4.85 13.88 -10.84
N VAL A 66 -3.52 13.88 -10.69
CA VAL A 66 -2.59 14.67 -11.52
C VAL A 66 -2.54 14.12 -12.95
N GLY A 67 -2.65 12.80 -13.13
CA GLY A 67 -2.61 12.19 -14.45
C GLY A 67 -2.89 10.70 -14.44
N ARG A 68 -3.28 10.18 -15.61
CA ARG A 68 -3.66 8.77 -15.79
C ARG A 68 -2.53 7.81 -15.43
N THR A 69 -1.30 8.12 -15.86
CA THR A 69 -0.12 7.29 -15.57
C THR A 69 0.11 7.16 -14.08
N THR A 70 0.03 8.25 -13.33
CA THR A 70 0.20 8.26 -11.86
C THR A 70 -0.88 7.44 -11.17
N ALA A 71 -2.15 7.60 -11.57
CA ALA A 71 -3.24 6.77 -11.04
C ALA A 71 -3.01 5.28 -11.31
N ASN A 72 -2.68 4.92 -12.55
CA ASN A 72 -2.42 3.54 -12.95
C ASN A 72 -1.26 2.92 -12.17
N LEU A 73 -0.15 3.65 -12.00
CA LEU A 73 0.98 3.18 -11.20
C LEU A 73 0.59 2.96 -9.74
N ALA A 74 -0.11 3.92 -9.12
CA ALA A 74 -0.57 3.76 -7.74
C ALA A 74 -1.44 2.50 -7.56
N HIS A 75 -2.35 2.23 -8.50
CA HIS A 75 -3.26 1.07 -8.48
C HIS A 75 -2.54 -0.26 -8.80
N LEU A 76 -1.58 -0.25 -9.73
CA LEU A 76 -0.78 -1.42 -10.06
C LEU A 76 0.13 -1.82 -8.90
N TYR A 77 0.86 -0.86 -8.31
CA TYR A 77 1.68 -1.11 -7.13
C TYR A 77 0.85 -1.60 -5.94
N TRP A 78 -0.34 -1.04 -5.73
CA TRP A 78 -1.28 -1.52 -4.71
C TRP A 78 -1.65 -2.99 -4.90
N THR A 79 -1.86 -3.41 -6.15
CA THR A 79 -2.28 -4.77 -6.50
C THR A 79 -1.12 -5.77 -6.40
N VAL A 80 0.06 -5.43 -6.93
CA VAL A 80 1.23 -6.34 -6.84
C VAL A 80 1.80 -6.41 -5.42
N ALA A 81 1.66 -5.35 -4.62
CA ALA A 81 1.99 -5.40 -3.20
C ALA A 81 1.06 -6.35 -2.45
N LEU A 82 -0.25 -6.35 -2.73
CA LEU A 82 -1.16 -7.37 -2.21
C LEU A 82 -0.74 -8.77 -2.64
N ALA A 83 -0.39 -8.98 -3.92
CA ALA A 83 0.07 -10.29 -4.38
C ALA A 83 1.30 -10.77 -3.60
N ALA A 84 2.31 -9.91 -3.38
CA ALA A 84 3.47 -10.22 -2.55
C ALA A 84 3.08 -10.50 -1.09
N TYR A 85 2.09 -9.76 -0.56
CA TYR A 85 1.57 -9.98 0.77
C TYR A 85 0.88 -11.34 0.92
N LEU A 86 0.20 -11.83 -0.12
CA LEU A 86 -0.40 -13.17 -0.09
C LEU A 86 0.65 -14.28 -0.03
N PHE A 87 1.82 -14.09 -0.66
CA PHE A 87 2.97 -14.98 -0.44
C PHE A 87 3.43 -14.92 1.01
N HIS A 88 3.51 -13.74 1.61
CA HIS A 88 3.85 -13.60 3.03
C HIS A 88 2.85 -14.31 3.94
N VAL A 89 1.55 -14.11 3.71
CA VAL A 89 0.47 -14.76 4.47
C VAL A 89 0.56 -16.28 4.33
N TRP A 90 0.82 -16.81 3.14
CA TRP A 90 1.02 -18.24 2.93
C TRP A 90 2.18 -18.78 3.77
N TRP A 91 3.38 -18.19 3.67
CA TRP A 91 4.53 -18.65 4.46
C TRP A 91 4.30 -18.51 5.96
N ALA A 92 3.75 -17.38 6.40
CA ALA A 92 3.48 -17.16 7.82
C ALA A 92 2.45 -18.18 8.33
N VAL A 93 1.27 -18.24 7.72
CA VAL A 93 0.14 -19.00 8.25
C VAL A 93 0.30 -20.49 7.98
N ALA A 94 0.59 -20.90 6.73
CA ALA A 94 0.58 -22.31 6.36
C ALA A 94 1.90 -23.02 6.67
N VAL A 95 3.03 -22.31 6.70
CA VAL A 95 4.35 -22.94 6.88
C VAL A 95 4.96 -22.68 8.25
N VAL A 96 5.03 -21.42 8.71
CA VAL A 96 5.67 -21.11 9.99
C VAL A 96 4.77 -21.45 11.18
N PHE A 97 3.47 -21.23 11.04
CA PHE A 97 2.50 -21.48 12.09
C PHE A 97 1.63 -22.72 11.85
N ASP A 98 1.79 -23.51 10.79
CA ASP A 98 1.00 -24.74 10.55
C ASP A 98 -0.54 -24.56 10.54
N GLY A 99 -1.02 -23.37 10.19
CA GLY A 99 -2.43 -23.06 9.98
C GLY A 99 -2.97 -21.90 10.82
N ILE A 100 -4.26 -21.61 10.63
CA ILE A 100 -4.93 -20.45 11.25
C ILE A 100 -4.99 -20.58 12.77
N THR A 101 -5.39 -21.74 13.29
CA THR A 101 -5.54 -21.97 14.74
C THR A 101 -4.23 -21.75 15.48
N GLU A 102 -3.15 -22.32 14.96
CA GLU A 102 -1.82 -22.19 15.54
C GLU A 102 -1.22 -20.78 15.30
N THR A 103 -1.56 -20.09 14.21
CA THR A 103 -1.23 -18.67 14.05
C THR A 103 -1.86 -17.81 15.14
N VAL A 104 -3.14 -18.05 15.46
CA VAL A 104 -3.84 -17.34 16.54
C VAL A 104 -3.23 -17.66 17.89
N ARG A 105 -2.87 -18.92 18.15
CA ARG A 105 -2.20 -19.33 19.38
C ARG A 105 -0.80 -18.69 19.51
N GLY A 106 -0.04 -18.66 18.41
CA GLY A 106 1.34 -18.17 18.39
C GLY A 106 1.48 -16.66 18.40
N GLN A 107 0.59 -15.93 17.73
CA GLN A 107 0.62 -14.45 17.70
C GLN A 107 -0.30 -13.79 18.74
N GLY A 108 -1.24 -14.55 19.30
CA GLY A 108 -2.35 -14.02 20.08
C GLY A 108 -3.49 -13.49 19.20
N THR A 109 -4.71 -13.51 19.75
CA THR A 109 -5.96 -13.19 19.05
C THR A 109 -5.95 -11.80 18.41
N LEU A 110 -5.39 -10.79 19.08
CA LEU A 110 -5.40 -9.43 18.56
C LEU A 110 -4.53 -9.28 17.32
N ILE A 111 -3.28 -9.74 17.37
CA ILE A 111 -2.32 -9.59 16.26
C ILE A 111 -2.76 -10.45 15.06
N ALA A 112 -3.09 -11.72 15.29
CA ALA A 112 -3.59 -12.59 14.23
C ALA A 112 -4.90 -12.06 13.62
N GLY A 113 -5.84 -11.60 14.47
CA GLY A 113 -7.11 -11.03 14.03
C GLY A 113 -6.93 -9.81 13.14
N VAL A 114 -6.05 -8.87 13.51
CA VAL A 114 -5.73 -7.70 12.68
C VAL A 114 -5.09 -8.11 11.36
N ASN A 115 -4.17 -9.09 11.35
CA ASN A 115 -3.53 -9.57 10.11
C ASN A 115 -4.54 -10.22 9.16
N PHE A 116 -5.46 -11.05 9.67
CA PHE A 116 -6.52 -11.66 8.84
C PHE A 116 -7.51 -10.61 8.33
N PHE A 117 -7.92 -9.68 9.19
CA PHE A 117 -8.80 -8.58 8.79
C PHE A 117 -8.15 -7.70 7.71
N LEU A 118 -6.87 -7.35 7.87
CA LEU A 118 -6.09 -6.64 6.85
C LEU A 118 -6.05 -7.40 5.53
N THR A 119 -5.81 -8.71 5.57
CA THR A 119 -5.78 -9.56 4.37
C THR A 119 -7.12 -9.50 3.63
N GLY A 120 -8.23 -9.66 4.34
CA GLY A 120 -9.58 -9.60 3.78
C GLY A 120 -9.92 -8.22 3.21
N VAL A 121 -9.72 -7.16 3.99
CA VAL A 121 -10.01 -5.77 3.58
C VAL A 121 -9.19 -5.38 2.34
N TRP A 122 -7.89 -5.69 2.33
CA TRP A 122 -7.03 -5.37 1.19
C TRP A 122 -7.43 -6.17 -0.06
N GLY A 123 -7.72 -7.46 0.10
CA GLY A 123 -8.23 -8.31 -0.98
C GLY A 123 -9.51 -7.77 -1.62
N ILE A 124 -10.49 -7.40 -0.78
CA ILE A 124 -11.77 -6.82 -1.23
C ILE A 124 -11.53 -5.46 -1.91
N ASP A 125 -10.73 -4.58 -1.33
CA ASP A 125 -10.42 -3.26 -1.91
C ASP A 125 -9.79 -3.40 -3.31
N ALA A 126 -8.79 -4.28 -3.45
CA ALA A 126 -8.14 -4.55 -4.73
C ALA A 126 -9.11 -5.18 -5.73
N ALA A 127 -9.95 -6.15 -5.33
CA ALA A 127 -10.94 -6.73 -6.22
C ALA A 127 -11.94 -5.67 -6.72
N LEU A 128 -12.48 -4.84 -5.82
CA LEU A 128 -13.41 -3.77 -6.16
C LEU A 128 -12.75 -2.71 -7.06
N LEU A 129 -11.46 -2.41 -6.86
CA LEU A 129 -10.68 -1.47 -7.67
C LEU A 129 -10.73 -1.84 -9.16
N TRP A 130 -10.62 -3.12 -9.48
CA TRP A 130 -10.64 -3.61 -10.86
C TRP A 130 -12.04 -3.96 -11.37
N ALA A 131 -12.95 -4.38 -10.48
CA ALA A 131 -14.29 -4.86 -10.86
C ALA A 131 -15.33 -3.74 -11.04
N VAL A 132 -15.18 -2.58 -10.38
CA VAL A 132 -16.21 -1.52 -10.37
C VAL A 132 -15.79 -0.34 -11.26
N PRO A 133 -16.39 -0.15 -12.46
CA PRO A 133 -15.93 0.85 -13.42
C PRO A 133 -16.24 2.30 -13.03
N ARG A 134 -17.24 2.53 -12.17
CA ARG A 134 -17.68 3.86 -11.72
C ARG A 134 -18.05 3.79 -10.23
N PRO A 135 -17.07 3.90 -9.31
CA PRO A 135 -17.35 3.87 -7.89
C PRO A 135 -18.22 5.08 -7.49
N GLY A 136 -19.29 4.83 -6.74
CA GLY A 136 -20.04 5.89 -6.06
C GLY A 136 -19.24 6.47 -4.88
N PRO A 137 -19.68 7.60 -4.29
CA PRO A 137 -18.96 8.30 -3.23
C PRO A 137 -18.69 7.44 -1.99
N ILE A 138 -19.64 6.55 -1.63
CA ILE A 138 -19.46 5.62 -0.51
C ILE A 138 -18.26 4.70 -0.75
N LEU A 139 -18.16 4.11 -1.94
CA LEU A 139 -17.06 3.20 -2.29
C LEU A 139 -15.72 3.95 -2.34
N VAL A 140 -15.70 5.20 -2.81
CA VAL A 140 -14.48 6.03 -2.77
C VAL A 140 -14.03 6.25 -1.31
N GLY A 141 -14.98 6.55 -0.41
CA GLY A 141 -14.71 6.70 1.02
C GLY A 141 -14.20 5.42 1.68
N THR A 142 -14.84 4.28 1.43
CA THR A 142 -14.40 3.00 2.01
C THR A 142 -13.02 2.58 1.54
N ARG A 143 -12.68 2.81 0.26
CA ARG A 143 -11.32 2.56 -0.27
C ARG A 143 -10.28 3.45 0.40
N LEU A 144 -10.60 4.72 0.67
CA LEU A 144 -9.70 5.60 1.41
C LEU A 144 -9.45 5.08 2.83
N VAL A 145 -10.51 4.68 3.54
CA VAL A 145 -10.41 4.10 4.89
C VAL A 145 -9.57 2.82 4.87
N ALA A 146 -9.80 1.92 3.91
CA ALA A 146 -9.02 0.69 3.75
C ALA A 146 -7.52 0.99 3.56
N ARG A 147 -7.18 1.93 2.66
CA ARG A 147 -5.79 2.32 2.40
C ARG A 147 -5.11 2.94 3.61
N VAL A 148 -5.81 3.80 4.36
CA VAL A 148 -5.31 4.39 5.61
C VAL A 148 -5.10 3.30 6.66
N PHE A 149 -6.06 2.39 6.84
CA PHE A 149 -5.94 1.27 7.75
C PHE A 149 -4.71 0.39 7.44
N ILE A 150 -4.55 -0.01 6.18
CA ILE A 150 -3.40 -0.83 5.74
C ILE A 150 -2.09 -0.09 5.95
N PHE A 151 -2.01 1.20 5.60
CA PHE A 151 -0.85 2.04 5.89
C PHE A 151 -0.51 2.02 7.38
N LEU A 152 -1.49 2.26 8.26
CA LEU A 152 -1.28 2.32 9.70
C LEU A 152 -0.82 0.97 10.27
N VAL A 153 -1.39 -0.15 9.83
CA VAL A 153 -0.95 -1.49 10.28
C VAL A 153 0.50 -1.76 9.87
N PHE A 154 0.89 -1.45 8.63
CA PHE A 154 2.27 -1.61 8.18
C PHE A 154 3.22 -0.67 8.93
N ALA A 155 2.88 0.61 9.04
CA ALA A 155 3.69 1.60 9.74
C ALA A 155 3.90 1.21 11.21
N TYR A 156 2.83 0.87 11.93
CA TYR A 156 2.90 0.45 13.34
C TYR A 156 3.70 -0.84 13.50
N THR A 157 3.44 -1.85 12.67
CA THR A 157 4.15 -3.14 12.75
C THR A 157 5.65 -2.95 12.54
N LEU A 158 6.06 -2.17 11.53
CA LEU A 158 7.47 -1.97 11.22
C LEU A 158 8.17 -1.07 12.24
N LEU A 159 7.51 0.00 12.73
CA LEU A 159 8.12 0.96 13.64
C LEU A 159 8.16 0.51 15.10
N VAL A 160 7.13 -0.23 15.53
CA VAL A 160 6.88 -0.51 16.96
C VAL A 160 7.07 -1.99 17.27
N LEU A 161 6.53 -2.89 16.43
CA LEU A 161 6.55 -4.32 16.71
C LEU A 161 7.79 -5.05 16.17
N ARG A 162 8.59 -4.38 15.34
CA ARG A 162 9.80 -4.94 14.73
C ARG A 162 11.00 -4.04 15.01
N GLY A 163 12.14 -4.67 15.26
CA GLY A 163 13.42 -3.97 15.46
C GLY A 163 14.36 -4.07 14.26
N GLY A 164 15.53 -3.45 14.38
CA GLY A 164 16.62 -3.55 13.41
C GLY A 164 16.26 -2.96 12.05
N ALA A 165 16.63 -3.66 10.97
CA ALA A 165 16.44 -3.17 9.60
C ALA A 165 14.96 -2.96 9.21
N ALA A 166 14.02 -3.71 9.80
CA ALA A 166 12.60 -3.52 9.56
C ALA A 166 12.10 -2.15 10.07
N GLN A 167 12.67 -1.66 11.17
CA GLN A 167 12.32 -0.37 11.74
C GLN A 167 12.80 0.78 10.85
N VAL A 168 13.99 0.67 10.26
CA VAL A 168 14.50 1.62 9.27
C VAL A 168 13.57 1.67 8.05
N LEU A 169 13.17 0.51 7.53
CA LEU A 169 12.20 0.43 6.43
C LEU A 169 10.86 1.06 6.80
N GLY A 170 10.36 0.82 8.02
CA GLY A 170 9.14 1.44 8.55
C GLY A 170 9.22 2.97 8.67
N ALA A 171 10.38 3.49 9.07
CA ALA A 171 10.62 4.94 9.15
C ALA A 171 10.62 5.57 7.76
N VAL A 172 11.36 4.99 6.81
CA VAL A 172 11.36 5.44 5.41
C VAL A 172 9.95 5.40 4.82
N PHE A 173 9.23 4.30 5.03
CA PHE A 173 7.85 4.13 4.56
C PHE A 173 6.92 5.22 5.09
N THR A 174 6.95 5.46 6.41
CA THR A 174 6.10 6.45 7.07
C THR A 174 6.44 7.87 6.65
N VAL A 175 7.72 8.24 6.66
CA VAL A 175 8.18 9.60 6.32
C VAL A 175 7.80 9.96 4.89
N LEU A 176 8.06 9.06 3.93
CA LEU A 176 7.73 9.33 2.53
C LEU A 176 6.23 9.45 2.28
N ALA A 177 5.40 8.63 2.94
CA ALA A 177 3.95 8.75 2.86
C ALA A 177 3.46 10.09 3.43
N VAL A 178 3.99 10.53 4.57
CA VAL A 178 3.65 11.82 5.19
C VAL A 178 4.08 12.98 4.28
N VAL A 179 5.32 12.97 3.78
CA VAL A 179 5.83 14.00 2.87
C VAL A 179 4.95 14.10 1.61
N ALA A 180 4.59 12.96 1.01
CA ALA A 180 3.71 12.93 -0.16
C ALA A 180 2.33 13.54 0.11
N LEU A 181 1.73 13.19 1.26
CA LEU A 181 0.44 13.75 1.67
C LEU A 181 0.52 15.25 1.94
N THR A 182 1.54 15.71 2.68
CA THR A 182 1.76 17.12 2.96
C THR A 182 1.99 17.91 1.68
N ALA A 183 2.84 17.43 0.77
CA ALA A 183 3.08 18.07 -0.52
C ALA A 183 1.78 18.19 -1.34
N ARG A 184 0.93 17.15 -1.32
CA ARG A 184 -0.38 17.19 -1.98
C ARG A 184 -1.31 18.24 -1.36
N MET A 185 -1.36 18.33 -0.03
CA MET A 185 -2.18 19.32 0.69
C MET A 185 -1.74 20.76 0.37
N LEU A 186 -0.43 21.02 0.38
CA LEU A 186 0.13 22.33 0.04
C LEU A 186 -0.15 22.72 -1.43
N ALA A 187 -0.12 21.75 -2.34
CA ALA A 187 -0.46 21.98 -3.74
C ALA A 187 -1.97 22.21 -3.99
N HIS A 188 -2.84 21.97 -3.01
CA HIS A 188 -4.31 22.14 -3.10
C HIS A 188 -4.84 23.31 -2.29
N SER A 189 -3.97 24.14 -1.74
CA SER A 189 -4.41 25.38 -1.11
C SER A 189 -5.17 26.23 -2.15
N PRO A 190 -6.41 26.63 -1.87
CA PRO A 190 -7.17 27.48 -2.78
C PRO A 190 -6.34 28.74 -3.07
N ALA A 191 -6.40 29.22 -4.32
CA ALA A 191 -5.82 30.52 -4.63
C ALA A 191 -6.40 31.55 -3.65
N PRO A 192 -5.61 32.54 -3.19
CA PRO A 192 -6.15 33.61 -2.38
C PRO A 192 -7.36 34.19 -3.09
N GLU A 193 -8.48 34.32 -2.38
CA GLU A 193 -9.66 34.98 -2.93
C GLU A 193 -9.21 36.36 -3.44
N PRO A 194 -9.51 36.72 -4.70
CA PRO A 194 -9.10 38.02 -5.21
C PRO A 194 -9.66 39.10 -4.30
N ALA A 195 -8.82 40.10 -3.96
CA ALA A 195 -9.25 41.21 -3.12
C ALA A 195 -10.55 41.81 -3.71
N PRO A 196 -11.53 42.17 -2.86
CA PRO A 196 -12.77 42.76 -3.34
C PRO A 196 -12.45 43.97 -4.22
N ALA A 197 -13.14 44.08 -5.36
CA ALA A 197 -12.95 45.20 -6.26
C ALA A 197 -13.18 46.52 -5.48
N PRO A 198 -12.33 47.55 -5.68
CA PRO A 198 -12.52 48.83 -5.01
C PRO A 198 -13.91 49.40 -5.37
N PRO A 199 -14.58 50.09 -4.44
CA PRO A 199 -15.90 50.66 -4.70
C PRO A 199 -15.84 51.61 -5.90
N ALA A 200 -16.82 51.50 -6.81
CA ALA A 200 -16.94 52.39 -7.95
C ALA A 200 -17.07 53.84 -7.46
N ARG A 201 -16.16 54.72 -7.91
CA ARG A 201 -16.28 56.16 -7.62
C ARG A 201 -17.44 56.69 -8.44
N HIS A 202 -18.54 57.08 -7.79
CA HIS A 202 -19.59 57.86 -8.43
C HIS A 202 -19.00 59.21 -8.83
N ALA A 203 -18.94 59.47 -10.13
CA ALA A 203 -18.54 60.75 -10.73
C ALA A 203 -19.77 61.62 -10.97
#